data_AF-A0A9D1HUH6-F1
#
_entry.id   AF-A0A9D1HUH6-F1
#
_cell.length_a   1.000
_cell.length_b   1.000
_cell.length_c   1.000
_cell.angle_alpha   90.00
_cell.angle_beta   90.00
_cell.angle_gamma   90.00
#
_symmetry.space_group_name_H-M   'P 1'
#
loop_
_entity.id
_entity.type
_entity.pdbx_description
1 polymer ?
#
loop_
_entity_poly.entity_id
_entity_poly.type
_entity_poly.pdbx_seq_one_letter_code
_entity_poly.pdbx_strand_id
1 'polypeptide(L)'
;MMQQLKEDLKQMKFALLAIFIYVCFMQVIFETVCPMKVFFGIDCPACGLTHAGICVLLGKWEEACMWNPTIFLWMWCIFWFVIDRYCYHWKVKIFPYGFIIVGILTFVWYCFKLV
;
A
#
# COMPACT_ATOMS: atom_id res chain seq x y z
N MET A 1 13.50 5.85 -19.21
CA MET A 1 12.21 5.61 -18.51
C MET A 1 11.44 4.42 -19.09
N MET A 2 10.98 4.45 -20.35
CA MET A 2 10.10 3.38 -20.89
C MET A 2 10.74 1.99 -21.10
N GLN A 3 12.05 1.89 -21.33
CA GLN A 3 12.71 0.59 -21.57
C GLN A 3 12.85 -0.25 -20.28
N GLN A 4 13.26 0.37 -19.17
CA GLN A 4 13.38 -0.31 -17.87
C GLN A 4 12.02 -0.80 -17.34
N LEU A 5 10.96 -0.01 -17.56
CA LEU A 5 9.60 -0.39 -17.15
C LEU A 5 9.12 -1.66 -17.89
N LYS A 6 9.46 -1.81 -19.18
CA LYS A 6 9.09 -2.99 -19.97
C LYS A 6 9.82 -4.25 -19.53
N GLU A 7 11.08 -4.14 -19.12
CA GLU A 7 11.85 -5.28 -18.60
C GLU A 7 11.35 -5.70 -17.21
N ASP A 8 11.08 -4.75 -16.32
CA ASP A 8 10.47 -5.00 -15.01
C ASP A 8 9.09 -5.67 -15.18
N LEU A 9 8.24 -5.19 -16.10
CA LEU A 9 6.95 -5.83 -16.42
C LEU A 9 7.11 -7.23 -17.00
N LYS A 10 8.09 -7.47 -17.86
CA LYS A 10 8.29 -8.79 -18.49
C LYS A 10 8.79 -9.83 -17.50
N GLN A 11 9.56 -9.42 -16.49
CA GLN A 11 10.02 -10.28 -15.41
C GLN A 11 8.95 -10.48 -14.33
N MET A 12 8.18 -9.43 -14.01
CA MET A 12 7.11 -9.46 -13.01
C MET A 12 5.76 -9.95 -13.55
N LYS A 13 5.61 -10.22 -14.85
CA LYS A 13 4.34 -10.64 -15.46
C LYS A 13 3.69 -11.84 -14.76
N PHE A 14 4.50 -12.79 -14.29
CA PHE A 14 3.99 -13.96 -13.58
C PHE A 14 3.53 -13.62 -12.16
N ALA A 15 4.26 -12.74 -11.45
CA ALA A 15 3.85 -12.24 -10.14
C ALA A 15 2.58 -11.38 -10.25
N LEU A 16 2.52 -10.50 -11.25
CA LEU A 16 1.34 -9.68 -11.54
C LEU A 16 0.12 -10.55 -11.86
N LEU A 17 0.29 -11.58 -12.69
CA LEU A 17 -0.77 -12.52 -13.04
C LEU A 17 -1.24 -13.31 -11.81
N ALA A 18 -0.33 -13.77 -10.96
CA ALA A 18 -0.68 -14.49 -9.73
C ALA A 18 -1.45 -13.59 -8.76
N ILE A 19 -1.03 -12.33 -8.58
CA ILE A 19 -1.73 -11.34 -7.76
C ILE A 19 -3.13 -11.07 -8.34
N PHE A 20 -3.24 -10.91 -9.66
CA PHE A 20 -4.51 -10.65 -10.31
C PHE A 20 -5.50 -11.82 -10.12
N ILE A 21 -5.04 -13.06 -10.33
CA ILE A 21 -5.85 -14.26 -10.11
C ILE A 21 -6.30 -14.34 -8.64
N TYR A 22 -5.39 -14.09 -7.70
CA TYR A 22 -5.71 -14.09 -6.27
C TYR A 22 -6.76 -13.03 -5.90
N VAL A 23 -6.61 -11.79 -6.38
CA VAL A 23 -7.56 -10.71 -6.10
C VAL A 23 -8.91 -11.02 -6.73
N CYS A 24 -8.96 -11.48 -7.98
CA CYS A 24 -10.21 -11.88 -8.63
C CYS A 24 -10.89 -13.04 -7.88
N PHE A 25 -10.14 -14.06 -7.47
CA PHE A 25 -10.69 -15.20 -6.74
C PHE A 25 -11.26 -14.79 -5.38
N MET A 26 -10.52 -13.97 -4.62
CA MET A 26 -10.99 -13.47 -3.32
C MET A 26 -12.20 -12.54 -3.48
N GLN A 27 -12.21 -11.68 -4.50
CA GLN A 27 -13.33 -10.76 -4.74
C GLN A 27 -14.60 -11.47 -5.20
N VAL A 28 -14.49 -12.55 -6.00
CA VAL A 28 -15.65 -13.31 -6.50
C VAL A 28 -16.28 -14.18 -5.40
N ILE A 29 -15.48 -14.72 -4.48
CA ILE A 29 -15.97 -15.67 -3.47
C ILE A 29 -16.36 -14.97 -2.17
N PHE A 30 -15.60 -13.95 -1.75
CA PHE A 30 -15.73 -13.35 -0.42
C PHE A 30 -16.16 -11.88 -0.44
N GLU A 31 -16.40 -11.30 -1.64
CA GLU A 31 -16.67 -9.87 -1.88
C GLU A 31 -15.65 -8.91 -1.23
N THR A 32 -14.54 -9.46 -0.73
CA THR A 32 -13.55 -8.77 0.07
C THR A 32 -12.17 -9.30 -0.30
N VAL A 33 -11.23 -8.38 -0.51
CA VAL A 33 -9.86 -8.71 -0.96
C VAL A 33 -9.01 -9.25 0.21
N CYS A 34 -9.51 -9.15 1.45
CA CYS A 34 -8.77 -9.46 2.66
C CYS A 34 -9.19 -10.80 3.27
N PRO A 35 -8.33 -11.83 3.24
CA PRO A 35 -8.64 -13.10 3.87
C PRO A 35 -8.77 -12.96 5.39
N MET A 36 -8.06 -12.01 6.02
CA MET A 36 -8.19 -11.78 7.46
C MET A 36 -9.58 -11.29 7.86
N LYS A 37 -10.27 -10.53 7.01
CA LYS A 37 -11.65 -10.09 7.27
C LYS A 37 -12.62 -11.27 7.29
N VAL A 38 -12.42 -12.23 6.38
CA VAL A 38 -13.21 -13.47 6.30
C VAL A 38 -12.99 -14.36 7.52
N PHE A 39 -11.74 -14.53 7.95
CA PHE A 39 -11.41 -15.44 9.06
C PHE A 39 -11.61 -14.83 10.45
N PHE A 40 -11.30 -13.55 10.64
CA PHE A 40 -11.29 -12.89 11.94
C PHE A 40 -12.39 -11.83 12.10
N GLY A 41 -13.08 -11.41 11.04
CA GLY A 41 -14.09 -10.35 11.10
C GLY A 41 -13.53 -8.94 11.32
N ILE A 42 -12.21 -8.78 11.35
CA ILE A 42 -11.52 -7.53 11.64
C ILE A 42 -10.75 -7.06 10.39
N ASP A 43 -10.86 -5.77 10.06
CA ASP A 43 -10.10 -5.15 8.98
C ASP A 43 -8.63 -5.03 9.36
N CYS A 44 -7.71 -5.63 8.60
CA CYS A 44 -6.28 -5.55 8.90
C CYS A 44 -5.71 -4.11 8.68
N PRO A 45 -4.55 -3.75 9.27
CA PRO A 45 -3.97 -2.40 9.12
C PRO A 45 -3.69 -2.01 7.66
N ALA A 46 -3.45 -3.01 6.80
CA ALA A 46 -3.25 -2.81 5.37
C ALA A 46 -4.55 -2.49 4.61
N CYS A 47 -5.69 -3.06 5.02
CA CYS A 47 -7.00 -2.73 4.45
C CYS A 47 -7.38 -1.27 4.74
N GLY A 48 -7.19 -0.83 5.98
CA GLY A 48 -7.41 0.58 6.36
C GLY A 48 -6.54 1.54 5.55
N LEU A 49 -5.26 1.19 5.32
CA LEU A 49 -4.38 1.96 4.44
C LEU A 49 -4.84 1.98 2.98
N THR A 50 -5.36 0.88 2.46
CA THR A 50 -5.83 0.81 1.06
C THR A 50 -7.08 1.67 0.87
N HIS A 51 -8.04 1.60 1.79
CA HIS A 51 -9.22 2.48 1.78
C HIS A 51 -8.82 3.94 1.95
N ALA A 52 -7.90 4.25 2.87
CA ALA A 52 -7.38 5.60 3.05
C ALA A 52 -6.69 6.11 1.76
N GLY A 53 -5.87 5.27 1.10
CA GLY A 53 -5.20 5.60 -0.15
C GLY A 53 -6.20 5.87 -1.29
N ILE A 54 -7.24 5.06 -1.42
CA ILE A 54 -8.31 5.30 -2.40
C ILE A 54 -9.04 6.62 -2.09
N CYS A 55 -9.34 6.91 -0.81
CA CYS A 55 -9.96 8.18 -0.42
C CYS A 55 -9.07 9.38 -0.75
N VAL A 56 -7.76 9.29 -0.50
CA VAL A 56 -6.78 10.32 -0.90
C VAL A 56 -6.79 10.51 -2.42
N LEU A 57 -6.80 9.43 -3.20
CA LEU A 57 -6.85 9.50 -4.67
C LEU A 57 -8.16 10.11 -5.19
N LEU A 58 -9.27 9.90 -4.47
CA LEU A 58 -10.57 10.51 -4.76
C LEU A 58 -10.69 11.95 -4.23
N GLY A 59 -9.66 12.50 -3.59
CA GLY A 59 -9.66 13.85 -3.02
C GLY A 59 -10.45 13.99 -1.72
N LYS A 60 -10.83 12.88 -1.08
CA LYS A 60 -11.58 12.82 0.17
C LYS A 60 -10.64 12.75 1.38
N TRP A 61 -10.05 13.89 1.73
CA TRP A 61 -9.03 14.00 2.77
C TRP A 61 -9.53 13.66 4.17
N GLU A 62 -10.78 14.00 4.50
CA GLU A 62 -11.37 13.71 5.81
C GLU A 62 -11.60 12.21 6.00
N GLU A 63 -12.21 11.55 5.01
CA GLU A 63 -12.42 10.10 5.02
C GLU A 63 -11.07 9.36 5.09
N ALA A 64 -10.05 9.81 4.35
CA ALA A 64 -8.71 9.24 4.41
C ALA A 64 -8.09 9.29 5.82
N CYS A 65 -8.24 10.42 6.52
CA CYS A 65 -7.72 10.59 7.87
C CYS A 65 -8.45 9.71 8.90
N MET A 66 -9.77 9.55 8.75
CA MET A 66 -10.57 8.64 9.59
C MET A 66 -10.17 7.18 9.42
N TRP A 67 -9.88 6.76 8.18
CA TRP A 67 -9.47 5.39 7.89
C TRP A 67 -8.08 5.08 8.45
N ASN A 68 -7.07 5.88 8.09
CA ASN A 68 -5.74 5.78 8.65
C ASN A 68 -4.92 7.07 8.41
N PRO A 69 -4.58 7.85 9.46
CA PRO A 69 -3.82 9.08 9.29
C PRO A 69 -2.37 8.83 8.82
N THR A 70 -1.84 7.61 8.96
CA THR A 70 -0.48 7.31 8.47
C THR A 70 -0.39 7.27 6.94
N ILE A 71 -1.52 7.33 6.22
CA ILE A 71 -1.54 7.37 4.75
C ILE A 71 -0.76 8.57 4.19
N PHE A 72 -0.77 9.71 4.89
CA PHE A 72 -0.03 10.89 4.46
C PHE A 72 1.49 10.67 4.53
N LEU A 73 1.97 9.95 5.55
CA LEU A 73 3.38 9.57 5.65
C LEU A 73 3.77 8.57 4.55
N TRP A 74 2.90 7.59 4.28
CA TRP A 74 3.10 6.65 3.17
C TRP A 74 3.18 7.37 1.82
N MET A 75 2.25 8.29 1.54
CA MET A 75 2.27 9.12 0.34
C MET A 75 3.58 9.90 0.20
N TRP A 76 4.06 10.50 1.29
CA TRP A 76 5.32 11.24 1.29
C TRP A 76 6.51 10.32 0.98
N CYS A 77 6.62 9.16 1.65
CA CYS A 77 7.68 8.20 1.41
C CYS A 77 7.68 7.66 -0.02
N ILE A 78 6.50 7.32 -0.56
CA ILE A 78 6.35 6.83 -1.93
C ILE A 78 6.74 7.92 -2.93
N PHE A 79 6.28 9.15 -2.73
CA PHE A 79 6.57 10.28 -3.62
C PHE A 79 8.07 10.54 -3.73
N TRP A 80 8.78 10.62 -2.59
CA TRP A 80 10.22 10.82 -2.58
C TRP A 80 10.98 9.64 -3.17
N PHE A 81 10.53 8.40 -2.91
CA PHE A 81 11.12 7.21 -3.51
C PHE A 81 10.97 7.19 -5.03
N VAL A 82 9.81 7.60 -5.55
CA VAL A 82 9.56 7.71 -7.00
C VAL A 82 10.47 8.80 -7.59
N ILE A 83 10.56 9.99 -6.99
CA ILE A 83 11.45 11.05 -7.47
C ILE A 83 12.91 10.59 -7.48
N ASP A 84 13.36 9.96 -6.39
CA ASP A 84 14.72 9.46 -6.31
C ASP A 84 15.01 8.42 -7.39
N ARG A 85 14.08 7.47 -7.60
CA ARG A 85 14.24 6.41 -8.59
C ARG A 85 14.20 6.90 -10.05
N TYR A 86 13.39 7.92 -10.36
CA TYR A 86 13.15 8.34 -11.74
C TYR A 86 13.88 9.62 -12.16
N CYS A 87 14.21 10.53 -11.24
CA CYS A 87 14.78 11.84 -11.57
C CYS A 87 16.25 11.97 -11.17
N TYR A 88 16.63 11.52 -9.97
CA TYR A 88 17.92 11.87 -9.38
C TYR A 88 18.88 10.69 -9.17
N HIS A 89 18.38 9.46 -9.12
CA HIS A 89 19.14 8.24 -8.85
C HIS A 89 20.08 8.37 -7.64
N TRP A 90 19.66 9.02 -6.55
CA TRP A 90 20.53 9.11 -5.40
C TRP A 90 20.68 7.73 -4.77
N LYS A 91 21.91 7.34 -4.41
CA LYS A 91 22.18 6.07 -3.71
C LYS A 91 21.82 6.16 -2.22
N VAL A 92 20.71 6.81 -1.89
CA VAL A 92 20.32 7.07 -0.50
C VAL A 92 19.69 5.80 0.06
N LYS A 93 20.48 5.04 0.82
CA LYS A 93 20.04 3.80 1.48
C LYS A 93 19.00 4.02 2.59
N ILE A 94 18.54 5.25 2.82
CA ILE A 94 17.63 5.61 3.92
C ILE A 94 16.16 5.30 3.62
N PHE A 95 15.78 5.20 2.34
CA PHE A 95 14.40 4.92 1.92
C PHE A 95 13.79 3.64 2.53
N PRO A 96 14.45 2.46 2.53
CA PRO A 96 13.88 1.26 3.14
C PRO A 96 13.62 1.42 4.66
N TYR A 97 14.43 2.19 5.38
CA TYR A 97 14.20 2.45 6.80
C TYR A 97 12.96 3.31 7.03
N GLY A 98 12.70 4.30 6.17
CA GLY A 98 11.49 5.12 6.21
C GLY A 98 10.22 4.28 6.09
N PHE A 99 10.17 3.35 5.13
CA PHE A 99 9.02 2.44 4.97
C PHE A 99 8.80 1.54 6.19
N ILE A 100 9.88 1.03 6.81
CA ILE A 100 9.77 0.22 8.03
C ILE A 100 9.19 1.04 9.19
N ILE A 101 9.69 2.25 9.40
CA ILE A 101 9.21 3.14 10.48
C ILE A 101 7.73 3.46 10.29
N VAL A 102 7.32 3.88 9.08
CA VAL A 102 5.92 4.20 8.80
C VAL A 102 5.04 2.95 8.91
N GLY A 103 5.54 1.78 8.53
CA GLY A 103 4.88 0.49 8.75
C GLY A 103 4.63 0.19 10.23
N ILE A 104 5.64 0.37 11.08
CA ILE A 104 5.50 0.20 12.54
C ILE A 104 4.48 1.20 13.10
N LEU A 105 4.56 2.48 12.72
CA LEU A 105 3.60 3.50 13.16
C LEU A 105 2.16 3.14 12.77
N THR A 106 1.97 2.61 11.56
CA THR A 106 0.65 2.15 11.09
C THR A 106 0.14 0.99 11.94
N PHE A 107 1.01 0.03 12.25
CA PHE A 107 0.65 -1.11 13.07
C PHE A 107 0.31 -0.70 14.51
N VAL A 108 1.13 0.18 15.10
CA VAL A 108 0.90 0.73 16.44
C VAL A 108 -0.43 1.49 16.50
N TRP A 109 -0.69 2.36 15.53
CA TRP A 109 -1.96 3.09 15.46
C TRP A 109 -3.16 2.15 15.32
N TYR A 110 -3.02 1.08 14.54
CA TYR A 110 -4.05 0.05 14.43
C TYR A 110 -4.29 -0.71 15.74
N CYS A 111 -3.23 -1.07 16.47
CA CYS A 111 -3.36 -1.65 17.81
C CYS A 111 -4.08 -0.70 18.78
N PHE A 112 -3.78 0.61 18.74
CA PHE A 112 -4.50 1.60 19.54
C PHE A 112 -5.97 1.75 19.15
N LYS A 113 -6.32 1.55 17.88
CA LYS A 113 -7.71 1.59 17.40
C LYS A 113 -8.53 0.36 17.80
N LEU A 114 -7.85 -0.76 18.09
CA LEU A 114 -8.47 -2.02 18.48
C LEU A 114 -8.72 -2.17 19.99
N VAL A 115 -7.99 -1.44 20.82
CA VAL A 115 -8.14 -1.41 22.29
C VAL A 115 -9.19 -0.37 22.67
#